data_AF-A0A915A8Y7-F1
#
_entry.id   AF-A0A915A8Y7-F1
#
_cell.length_a   1.000
_cell.length_b   1.000
_cell.length_c   1.000
_cell.angle_alpha   90.00
_cell.angle_beta   90.00
_cell.angle_gamma   90.00
#
_symmetry.space_group_name_H-M   'P 1'
#
loop_
_entity.id
_entity.type
_entity.pdbx_description
1 polymer ?
#
loop_
_entity_poly.entity_id
_entity_poly.type
_entity_poly.pdbx_seq_one_letter_code
_entity_poly.pdbx_strand_id
1 'polypeptide(L)'
;WRKMFSPINEKNSTWTSYARSKLAITMLACHLNRIKGVRAVSVDPGAVNTSMTEAIAPRMRKLLRKIGIKSALINADEAAEAVVIAANEEQPANTYRKGRKYSKLWPFVLSAQNGIELEKLSRKMIESAFAGRNNL
;
A
#
# COMPACT_ATOMS: atom_id res chain seq x y z
N TRP A 1 -15.43 -4.16 4.75
CA TRP A 1 -14.80 -2.82 4.68
C TRP A 1 -14.73 -2.13 6.05
N ARG A 2 -15.83 -1.97 6.82
CA ARG A 2 -15.82 -1.30 8.14
C ARG A 2 -14.71 -1.82 9.07
N LYS A 3 -14.62 -3.13 9.27
CA LYS A 3 -13.61 -3.79 10.14
C LYS A 3 -12.15 -3.60 9.66
N MET A 4 -11.97 -3.35 8.36
CA MET A 4 -10.65 -3.26 7.71
C MET A 4 -10.04 -1.87 7.86
N PHE A 5 -10.87 -0.83 7.85
CA PHE A 5 -10.47 0.57 8.04
C PHE A 5 -11.00 1.16 9.36
N SER A 6 -11.40 0.30 10.31
CA SER A 6 -11.78 0.75 11.64
C SER A 6 -10.60 1.44 12.33
N PRO A 7 -10.87 2.43 13.21
CA PRO A 7 -9.87 3.00 14.09
C PRO A 7 -9.05 1.92 14.81
N ILE A 8 -7.83 2.29 15.20
CA ILE A 8 -6.95 1.42 15.97
C ILE A 8 -7.66 1.04 17.27
N ASN A 9 -8.00 -0.24 17.43
CA ASN A 9 -8.15 -0.81 18.76
C ASN A 9 -6.74 -1.20 19.23
N GLU A 10 -6.44 -1.10 20.52
CA GLU A 10 -5.15 -1.50 21.14
C GLU A 10 -4.66 -2.91 20.74
N LYS A 11 -5.56 -3.75 20.20
CA LYS A 11 -5.31 -5.11 19.69
C LYS A 11 -4.71 -5.17 18.27
N ASN A 12 -4.59 -4.07 17.53
CA ASN A 12 -4.03 -4.09 16.18
C ASN A 12 -2.52 -3.85 16.21
N SER A 13 -1.72 -4.82 15.77
CA SER A 13 -0.26 -4.62 15.62
C SER A 13 0.06 -3.48 14.64
N THR A 14 1.15 -2.75 14.87
CA THR A 14 1.66 -1.70 13.96
C THR A 14 1.79 -2.20 12.52
N TRP A 15 2.17 -3.46 12.34
CA TRP A 15 2.28 -4.12 11.04
C TRP A 15 0.93 -4.34 10.36
N THR A 16 -0.10 -4.68 11.11
CA THR A 16 -1.46 -4.80 10.58
C THR A 16 -1.96 -3.47 10.05
N SER A 17 -1.72 -2.39 10.79
CA SER A 17 -2.07 -1.02 10.38
C SER A 17 -1.29 -0.59 9.13
N TYR A 18 0.00 -0.90 9.07
CA TYR A 18 0.84 -0.68 7.89
C TYR A 18 0.34 -1.46 6.67
N ALA A 19 0.05 -2.75 6.81
CA ALA A 19 -0.47 -3.56 5.71
C ALA A 19 -1.81 -3.04 5.18
N ARG A 20 -2.70 -2.59 6.09
CA ARG A 20 -3.99 -1.97 5.73
C ARG A 20 -3.81 -0.67 4.95
N SER A 21 -2.85 0.18 5.33
CA SER A 21 -2.60 1.43 4.61
C SER A 21 -2.04 1.18 3.21
N LYS A 22 -1.13 0.21 3.06
CA LYS A 22 -0.61 -0.19 1.73
C LYS A 22 -1.71 -0.79 0.85
N LEU A 23 -2.58 -1.61 1.41
CA LEU A 23 -3.74 -2.14 0.70
C LEU A 23 -4.72 -1.03 0.27
N ALA A 24 -4.93 -0.02 1.10
CA ALA A 24 -5.74 1.16 0.75
C ALA A 24 -5.17 1.91 -0.45
N ILE A 25 -3.85 2.11 -0.51
CA ILE A 25 -3.18 2.78 -1.64
C ILE A 25 -3.38 2.00 -2.94
N THR A 26 -3.22 0.67 -2.90
CA THR A 26 -3.45 -0.16 -4.09
C THR A 26 -4.90 -0.11 -4.55
N MET A 27 -5.86 -0.15 -3.62
CA MET A 27 -7.29 0.03 -3.94
C MET A 27 -7.58 1.41 -4.54
N LEU A 28 -6.96 2.46 -4.02
CA LEU A 28 -7.09 3.82 -4.55
C LEU A 28 -6.55 3.91 -5.97
N ALA A 29 -5.38 3.34 -6.27
CA ALA A 29 -4.83 3.32 -7.62
C ALA A 29 -5.78 2.60 -8.61
N CYS A 30 -6.34 1.45 -8.21
CA CYS A 30 -7.34 0.75 -9.02
C CYS A 30 -8.61 1.58 -9.23
N HIS A 31 -9.03 2.33 -8.23
CA HIS A 31 -10.20 3.20 -8.33
C HIS A 31 -9.96 4.38 -9.29
N LEU A 32 -8.80 5.03 -9.18
CA LEU A 32 -8.40 6.15 -10.05
C LEU A 32 -8.26 5.73 -11.52
N ASN A 33 -7.76 4.53 -11.79
CA ASN A 33 -7.66 3.99 -13.16
C ASN A 33 -9.00 3.83 -13.90
N ARG A 34 -10.14 3.98 -13.21
CA ARG A 34 -11.46 3.99 -13.85
C ARG A 34 -11.83 5.36 -14.42
N ILE A 35 -11.11 6.40 -14.05
CA ILE A 35 -11.34 7.76 -14.54
C ILE A 35 -10.68 7.88 -15.92
N LYS A 36 -11.45 8.29 -16.93
CA LYS A 36 -10.93 8.47 -18.29
C LYS A 36 -9.76 9.46 -18.29
N GLY A 37 -8.65 9.05 -18.91
CA GLY A 37 -7.43 9.86 -18.99
C GLY A 37 -6.53 9.80 -17.76
N VAL A 38 -6.89 9.03 -16.73
CA VAL A 38 -6.05 8.84 -15.54
C VAL A 38 -5.37 7.48 -15.60
N ARG A 39 -4.05 7.50 -15.38
CA ARG A 39 -3.24 6.31 -15.13
C ARG A 39 -2.65 6.40 -13.72
N ALA A 40 -3.02 5.48 -12.85
CA ALA A 40 -2.51 5.33 -11.51
C ALA A 40 -1.87 3.94 -11.34
N VAL A 41 -0.69 3.89 -10.73
CA VAL A 41 0.05 2.63 -10.56
C VAL A 41 0.38 2.40 -9.09
N SER A 42 0.37 1.13 -8.68
CA SER A 42 0.75 0.71 -7.33
C SER A 42 2.00 -0.16 -7.44
N VAL A 43 2.99 0.16 -6.61
CA VAL A 43 4.29 -0.53 -6.60
C VAL A 43 4.56 -1.05 -5.20
N ASP A 44 4.84 -2.35 -5.11
CA ASP A 44 5.48 -3.00 -3.98
C ASP A 44 6.96 -3.18 -4.32
N PRO A 45 7.85 -2.27 -3.87
CA PRO A 45 9.27 -2.40 -4.16
C PRO A 45 9.90 -3.60 -3.43
N GLY A 46 9.23 -4.20 -2.44
CA GLY A 46 9.81 -5.19 -1.55
C GLY A 46 10.47 -4.56 -0.32
N ALA A 47 11.32 -5.33 0.36
CA ALA A 47 12.03 -4.86 1.55
C ALA A 47 13.30 -4.09 1.14
N VAL A 48 13.26 -2.76 1.23
CA VAL A 48 14.33 -1.86 0.76
C VAL A 48 15.29 -1.51 1.89
N ASN A 49 16.59 -1.52 1.63
CA ASN A 49 17.62 -1.11 2.58
C ASN A 49 17.55 0.41 2.78
N THR A 50 16.83 0.83 3.82
CA THR A 50 16.63 2.23 4.20
C THR A 50 16.74 2.36 5.70
N SER A 51 17.00 3.57 6.23
CA SER A 51 16.98 3.82 7.68
C SER A 51 15.63 3.45 8.33
N MET A 52 14.53 3.40 7.55
CA MET A 52 13.24 2.88 8.02
C MET A 52 13.29 1.39 8.39
N THR A 53 14.11 0.60 7.71
CA THR A 53 14.29 -0.83 8.02
C THR A 53 15.19 -1.08 9.22
N GLU A 54 16.03 -0.12 9.62
CA GLU A 54 16.82 -0.17 10.85
C GLU A 54 15.92 -0.09 12.10
N ALA A 55 14.82 0.67 12.01
CA ALA A 55 13.79 0.77 13.03
C ALA A 55 12.94 -0.52 13.20
N ILE A 56 13.12 -1.53 12.33
CA ILE A 56 12.46 -2.82 12.49
C ILE A 56 13.08 -3.55 13.69
N ALA A 57 12.23 -3.83 14.69
CA ALA A 57 12.62 -4.51 15.91
C ALA A 57 13.42 -5.82 15.65
N PRO A 58 14.46 -6.13 16.44
CA PRO A 58 15.30 -7.32 16.24
C PRO A 58 14.54 -8.65 16.15
N ARG A 59 13.46 -8.79 16.94
CA ARG A 59 12.57 -9.97 16.91
C ARG A 59 11.88 -10.14 15.55
N MET A 60 11.44 -9.03 14.94
CA MET A 60 10.81 -9.04 13.63
C MET A 60 11.84 -9.35 12.54
N ARG A 61 13.06 -8.79 12.62
CA ARG A 61 14.17 -9.18 11.72
C ARG A 61 14.46 -10.69 11.77
N LYS A 62 14.39 -11.30 12.96
CA LYS A 62 14.56 -12.76 13.12
C LYS A 62 13.37 -13.55 12.52
N LEU A 63 12.14 -13.08 12.71
CA LEU A 63 10.94 -13.71 12.14
C LEU A 63 10.94 -13.64 10.60
N LEU A 64 11.24 -12.47 10.02
CA LEU A 64 11.35 -12.28 8.56
C LEU A 64 12.38 -13.23 7.94
N ARG A 65 13.57 -13.35 8.56
CA ARG A 65 14.58 -14.33 8.14
C ARG A 65 14.05 -15.77 8.23
N LYS A 66 13.30 -16.11 9.28
CA LYS A 66 12.77 -17.46 9.51
C LYS A 66 11.69 -17.87 8.51
N ILE A 67 10.88 -16.93 8.01
CA ILE A 67 9.83 -17.19 7.01
C ILE A 67 10.34 -17.09 5.55
N GLY A 68 11.65 -17.17 5.34
CA GLY A 68 12.22 -17.21 4.00
C GLY A 68 12.28 -15.86 3.28
N ILE A 69 12.04 -14.74 3.99
CA ILE A 69 12.48 -13.42 3.53
C ILE A 69 13.99 -13.36 3.78
N LYS A 70 14.72 -14.12 2.97
CA LYS A 70 16.19 -14.12 2.96
C LYS A 70 16.64 -12.70 2.63
N SER A 71 17.49 -12.19 3.50
CA SER A 71 18.09 -10.87 3.50
C SER A 71 18.94 -10.61 2.25
N ALA A 72 18.31 -10.17 1.17
CA ALA A 72 18.85 -9.03 0.46
C ALA A 72 17.76 -7.98 0.57
N LEU A 73 17.90 -7.10 1.58
CA LEU A 73 17.21 -5.82 1.48
C LEU A 73 17.67 -5.25 0.14
N ILE A 74 16.73 -4.99 -0.77
CA ILE A 74 17.11 -4.48 -2.08
C ILE A 74 17.66 -3.07 -1.91
N ASN A 75 18.57 -2.66 -2.77
CA ASN A 75 19.10 -1.31 -2.71
C ASN A 75 18.00 -0.29 -3.08
N ALA A 76 18.14 0.94 -2.59
CA ALA A 76 17.21 2.02 -2.91
C ALA A 76 17.09 2.23 -4.43
N ASP A 77 18.19 2.04 -5.17
CA ASP A 77 18.22 2.16 -6.63
C ASP A 77 17.34 1.11 -7.31
N GLU A 78 17.39 -0.15 -6.86
CA GLU A 78 16.52 -1.22 -7.40
C GLU A 78 15.04 -0.96 -7.09
N ALA A 79 14.76 -0.39 -5.92
CA ALA A 79 13.41 0.01 -5.55
C ALA A 79 12.90 1.18 -6.41
N ALA A 80 13.76 2.16 -6.66
CA ALA A 80 13.45 3.32 -7.50
C ALA A 80 13.23 2.90 -8.96
N GLU A 81 14.06 2.00 -9.48
CA GLU A 81 13.90 1.43 -10.83
C GLU A 81 12.51 0.79 -11.00
N ALA A 82 12.04 0.02 -10.02
CA ALA A 82 10.71 -0.57 -10.07
C ALA A 82 9.58 0.49 -10.15
N VAL A 83 9.76 1.64 -9.50
CA VAL A 83 8.81 2.77 -9.58
C VAL A 83 8.87 3.44 -10.95
N VAL A 84 10.06 3.70 -11.47
CA VAL A 84 10.27 4.31 -12.80
C VAL A 84 9.66 3.43 -13.89
N ILE A 85 9.93 2.13 -13.84
CA ILE A 85 9.34 1.15 -14.77
C ILE A 85 7.82 1.19 -14.69
N ALA A 86 7.24 1.10 -13.49
CA ALA A 86 5.79 1.11 -13.33
C ALA A 86 5.14 2.43 -13.79
N ALA A 87 5.85 3.56 -13.68
CA ALA A 87 5.36 4.86 -14.11
C ALA A 87 5.38 5.02 -15.63
N ASN A 88 6.37 4.45 -16.32
CA ASN A 88 6.58 4.67 -17.75
C ASN A 88 6.00 3.54 -18.62
N GLU A 89 6.22 2.28 -18.25
CA GLU A 89 5.86 1.13 -19.09
C GLU A 89 4.40 0.73 -18.96
N GLU A 90 3.79 0.21 -20.04
CA GLU A 90 2.41 -0.28 -19.97
C GLU A 90 2.29 -1.46 -18.99
N GLN A 91 1.45 -1.28 -17.97
CA GLN A 91 1.24 -2.30 -16.94
C GLN A 91 0.17 -3.29 -17.41
N PRO A 92 0.40 -4.61 -17.30
CA PRO A 92 -0.62 -5.60 -17.57
C PRO A 92 -1.88 -5.37 -16.73
N ALA A 93 -3.05 -5.50 -17.36
CA ALA A 93 -4.33 -5.28 -16.68
C ALA A 93 -4.44 -6.11 -15.40
N ASN A 94 -5.05 -5.52 -14.36
CA ASN A 94 -5.31 -6.18 -13.08
C ASN A 94 -4.06 -6.71 -12.36
N THR A 95 -2.91 -6.06 -12.56
CA THR A 95 -1.66 -6.38 -11.85
C THR A 95 -1.17 -5.20 -11.00
N TYR A 96 -0.13 -5.45 -10.21
CA TYR A 96 0.70 -4.41 -9.58
C TYR A 96 2.17 -4.80 -9.76
N ARG A 97 3.05 -3.81 -9.77
CA ARG A 97 4.50 -4.05 -9.82
C ARG A 97 4.99 -4.54 -8.46
N LYS A 98 5.69 -5.67 -8.44
CA LYS A 98 6.30 -6.28 -7.25
C LYS A 98 7.78 -6.53 -7.51
N GLY A 99 8.62 -5.58 -7.10
CA GLY A 99 10.04 -5.56 -7.47
C GLY A 99 10.23 -5.65 -8.99
N ARG A 100 10.88 -6.71 -9.46
CA ARG A 100 11.17 -6.94 -10.90
C ARG A 100 10.05 -7.61 -11.70
N LYS A 101 8.91 -7.96 -11.09
CA LYS A 101 7.81 -8.68 -11.77
C LYS A 101 6.46 -8.01 -11.56
N TYR A 102 5.46 -8.39 -12.36
CA TYR A 102 4.07 -8.07 -12.10
C TYR A 102 3.37 -9.21 -11.34
N SER A 103 2.50 -8.85 -10.41
CA SER A 103 1.69 -9.80 -9.63
C SER A 103 0.21 -9.47 -9.77
N LYS A 104 -0.66 -10.49 -9.78
CA LYS A 104 -2.11 -10.30 -9.92
C LYS A 104 -2.69 -9.63 -8.67
N LEU A 105 -3.59 -8.69 -8.90
CA LEU A 105 -4.39 -8.09 -7.85
C LEU A 105 -5.48 -9.05 -7.37
N TRP A 106 -5.80 -8.98 -6.09
CA TRP A 106 -6.91 -9.75 -5.54
C TRP A 106 -8.26 -9.16 -5.99
N PRO A 107 -9.30 -9.99 -6.23
CA PRO A 107 -10.62 -9.50 -6.64
C PRO A 107 -11.21 -8.44 -5.71
N PHE A 108 -10.91 -8.55 -4.42
CA PHE A 108 -11.28 -7.55 -3.41
C PHE A 108 -10.77 -6.14 -3.76
N VAL A 109 -9.53 -6.03 -4.27
CA VAL A 109 -8.89 -4.76 -4.65
C VAL A 109 -9.45 -4.22 -5.96
N LEU A 110 -9.81 -5.11 -6.87
CA LEU A 110 -10.37 -4.78 -8.19
C LEU A 110 -11.85 -4.39 -8.13
N SER A 111 -12.55 -4.66 -7.04
CA SER A 111 -13.98 -4.36 -6.87
C SER A 111 -14.27 -2.86 -6.98
N ALA A 112 -15.23 -2.50 -7.85
CA ALA A 112 -15.69 -1.13 -8.01
C ALA A 112 -16.34 -0.60 -6.73
N GLN A 113 -17.22 -1.40 -6.15
CA GLN A 113 -17.89 -1.06 -4.91
C GLN A 113 -16.89 -0.78 -3.78
N ASN A 114 -15.84 -1.60 -3.66
CA ASN A 114 -14.86 -1.40 -2.59
C ASN A 114 -14.03 -0.11 -2.79
N GLY A 115 -13.76 0.28 -4.04
CA GLY A 115 -13.13 1.57 -4.35
C GLY A 115 -14.02 2.76 -3.96
N ILE A 116 -15.31 2.69 -4.31
CA ILE A 116 -16.31 3.71 -3.96
C ILE A 116 -16.44 3.84 -2.42
N GLU A 117 -16.52 2.73 -1.70
CA GLU A 117 -16.62 2.76 -0.24
C GLU A 117 -15.34 3.29 0.42
N LEU A 118 -14.16 2.98 -0.14
CA LEU A 118 -12.89 3.57 0.31
C LEU A 118 -12.88 5.09 0.10
N GLU A 119 -13.36 5.58 -1.06
CA GLU A 119 -13.46 6.99 -1.36
C GLU A 119 -14.41 7.72 -0.39
N LYS A 120 -15.62 7.19 -0.20
CA LYS A 120 -16.60 7.75 0.76
C LYS A 120 -16.03 7.83 2.18
N LEU A 121 -15.35 6.77 2.62
CA LEU A 121 -14.73 6.75 3.94
C LEU A 121 -13.59 7.78 4.03
N SER A 122 -12.75 7.86 3.00
CA SER A 122 -11.63 8.80 2.95
C SER A 122 -12.12 10.26 3.02
N ARG A 123 -13.19 10.60 2.28
CA ARG A 123 -13.82 11.93 2.34
C ARG A 123 -14.30 12.27 3.75
N LYS A 124 -15.04 11.37 4.39
CA LYS A 124 -15.50 11.57 5.77
C LYS A 124 -14.35 11.78 6.75
N MET A 125 -13.27 11.01 6.61
CA MET A 125 -12.09 11.13 7.47
C MET A 125 -11.37 12.47 7.28
N ILE A 126 -11.21 12.90 6.02
CA ILE A 126 -10.60 14.19 5.68
C ILE A 126 -11.45 15.34 6.22
N GLU A 127 -12.76 15.32 5.99
CA GLU A 127 -13.71 16.32 6.51
C GLU A 127 -13.64 16.40 8.04
N SER A 128 -13.63 15.27 8.73
CA SER A 128 -13.55 15.20 10.20
C SER A 128 -12.22 15.78 10.70
N ALA A 129 -11.11 15.49 10.01
CA ALA A 129 -9.79 15.99 10.38
C ALA A 129 -9.67 17.51 10.19
N PHE A 130 -10.34 18.09 9.19
CA PHE A 130 -10.39 19.54 8.99
C PHE A 130 -11.36 20.24 9.94
N ALA A 131 -12.53 19.63 10.22
CA ALA A 131 -13.48 20.17 11.20
C ALA A 131 -12.87 20.26 12.61
N GLY A 132 -12.05 19.28 13.01
CA GLY A 132 -11.35 19.30 14.29
C GLY A 132 -10.22 20.35 14.39
N ARG A 133 -9.71 20.88 13.27
CA ARG A 133 -8.68 21.93 13.25
C ARG A 133 -9.24 23.35 13.33
N ASN A 134 -10.50 23.55 12.95
CA ASN A 134 -11.16 24.86 13.01
C ASN A 134 -11.75 25.18 14.41
N ASN A 135 -11.58 24.29 15.38
CA ASN A 135 -12.01 24.43 16.77
C ASN A 135 -10.81 24.60 17.75
N LEU A 136 -9.64 24.96 17.24
CA LEU A 136 -8.42 25.32 17.98
C LEU A 136 -8.01 26.75 17.59
#